data_AF-A0A2A2HNL1-F1
#
_entry.id   AF-A0A2A2HNL1-F1
#
_cell.length_a   1.000
_cell.length_b   1.000
_cell.length_c   1.000
_cell.angle_alpha   90.00
_cell.angle_beta   90.00
_cell.angle_gamma   90.00
#
_symmetry.space_group_name_H-M   'P 1'
#
loop_
_entity.id
_entity.type
_entity.pdbx_description
1 polymer ?
#
loop_
_entity_poly.entity_id
_entity_poly.type
_entity_poly.pdbx_seq_one_letter_code
_entity_poly.pdbx_strand_id
1 'polypeptide(L)' 'MMNKNILILTGSPRKNGNSDMLADAFMKGAKEKGHTVNKIEVAKLNVNGCKACIMCWTKD' A
#
# COMPACT_ATOMS: atom_id res chain seq x y z
N MET A 1 -16.30 17.54 -10.54
CA MET A 1 -15.09 16.70 -10.75
C MET A 1 -15.54 15.32 -11.21
N MET A 2 -14.75 14.64 -12.05
CA MET A 2 -15.06 13.28 -12.48
C MET A 2 -14.71 12.29 -11.35
N ASN A 3 -15.68 11.45 -10.95
CA ASN A 3 -15.40 10.35 -10.03
C ASN A 3 -14.40 9.37 -10.66
N LYS A 4 -13.44 8.88 -9.87
CA LYS A 4 -12.41 7.93 -10.28
C LYS A 4 -12.44 6.74 -9.33
N ASN A 5 -12.17 5.55 -9.87
CA ASN A 5 -11.93 4.36 -9.09
C ASN A 5 -10.42 4.23 -8.87
N ILE A 6 -9.98 4.25 -7.62
CA ILE A 6 -8.57 4.22 -7.24
C ILE A 6 -8.33 2.97 -6.42
N LEU A 7 -7.32 2.20 -6.80
CA LEU A 7 -6.82 1.04 -6.05
C LEU A 7 -5.42 1.34 -5.53
N ILE A 8 -5.26 1.30 -4.21
CA ILE A 8 -3.98 1.47 -3.53
C ILE A 8 -3.47 0.08 -3.14
N LEU A 9 -2.24 -0.25 -3.56
CA LEU A 9 -1.56 -1.49 -3.19
C LEU A 9 -0.38 -1.17 -2.28
N THR A 10 -0.41 -1.65 -1.04
CA THR A 10 0.72 -1.49 -0.09
C THR A 10 1.56 -2.76 -0.03
N GLY A 11 2.86 -2.63 -0.32
CA GLY A 11 3.81 -3.76 -0.32
C GLY A 11 4.60 -3.92 0.99
N SER A 12 4.55 -2.93 1.89
CA SER A 12 5.22 -3.04 3.20
C SER A 12 4.43 -3.99 4.11
N PRO A 13 5.10 -4.94 4.81
CA PRO A 13 4.45 -5.77 5.83
C PRO A 13 4.19 -5.00 7.13
N ARG A 14 4.74 -3.79 7.29
CA ARG A 14 4.65 -2.99 8.51
C ARG A 14 3.31 -2.24 8.58
N LYS A 15 2.38 -2.74 9.38
CA LYS A 15 1.12 -2.05 9.73
C LYS A 15 1.41 -0.78 10.51
N ASN A 16 0.69 0.31 10.24
CA ASN A 16 0.88 1.63 10.84
C ASN A 16 2.31 2.20 10.67
N GLY A 17 3.10 1.66 9.73
CA GLY A 17 4.40 2.23 9.38
C GLY A 17 4.27 3.40 8.42
N ASN A 18 5.39 4.09 8.13
CA ASN A 18 5.42 5.29 7.30
C ASN A 18 4.62 5.16 5.98
N SER A 19 4.86 4.08 5.21
CA SER A 19 4.17 3.87 3.93
C SER A 19 2.67 3.59 4.09
N ASP A 20 2.25 2.94 5.17
CA ASP A 20 0.85 2.64 5.44
C ASP A 20 0.10 3.93 5.84
N MET A 21 0.70 4.74 6.71
CA MET A 21 0.17 6.05 7.10
C MET A 21 0.06 7.01 5.91
N LEU A 22 1.05 7.02 5.01
CA LEU A 22 1.00 7.82 3.78
C LEU A 22 -0.13 7.35 2.84
N ALA A 23 -0.33 6.04 2.70
CA ALA A 23 -1.43 5.47 1.92
C ALA A 23 -2.79 5.88 2.50
N ASP A 24 -2.94 5.88 3.83
CA ASP A 24 -4.16 6.31 4.51
C ASP A 24 -4.44 7.81 4.32
N ALA A 25 -3.41 8.65 4.40
CA ALA A 25 -3.54 10.09 4.14
C ALA A 25 -3.98 10.37 2.70
N PHE A 26 -3.40 9.68 1.71
CA PHE A 26 -3.81 9.78 0.32
C PHE A 26 -5.25 9.29 0.11
N MET A 27 -5.61 8.14 0.68
CA MET A 27 -6.96 7.58 0.63
C MET A 27 -8.00 8.56 1.19
N LYS A 28 -7.70 9.21 2.32
CA LYS A 28 -8.55 10.25 2.93
C LYS A 28 -8.78 11.41 1.96
N GLY A 29 -7.70 12.02 1.44
CA GLY A 29 -7.83 13.17 0.53
C GLY A 29 -8.56 12.83 -0.77
N ALA A 30 -8.34 11.64 -1.32
CA ALA A 30 -9.03 11.18 -2.52
C ALA A 30 -10.53 10.96 -2.28
N LYS A 31 -10.91 10.37 -1.13
CA LYS A 31 -12.32 10.24 -0.73
C LYS A 31 -13.00 11.60 -0.52
N GLU A 32 -12.31 12.55 0.08
CA GLU A 32 -12.81 13.93 0.26
C GLU A 32 -13.06 14.65 -1.08
N LYS A 33 -12.39 14.25 -2.16
CA LYS A 33 -12.65 14.74 -3.54
C LYS A 33 -13.75 13.96 -4.28
N GLY A 34 -14.42 13.04 -3.61
CA GLY A 34 -15.52 12.25 -4.18
C GLY A 34 -15.07 11.07 -5.04
N HIS A 35 -13.85 10.56 -4.84
CA HIS A 35 -13.35 9.37 -5.53
C HIS A 35 -13.68 8.08 -4.76
N THR A 36 -13.85 6.97 -5.49
CA THR A 36 -14.01 5.63 -4.92
C THR A 36 -12.65 5.01 -4.58
N VAL A 37 -12.40 4.99 -3.27
CA VAL A 37 -11.22 4.57 -2.50
C VAL A 37 -11.08 3.09 -2.07
N ASN A 38 -10.27 2.21 -2.69
CA ASN A 38 -9.94 0.89 -2.11
C ASN A 38 -8.44 0.73 -1.81
N LYS A 39 -8.10 0.11 -0.67
CA LYS A 39 -6.72 -0.22 -0.26
C LYS A 39 -6.58 -1.74 -0.05
N ILE A 40 -5.53 -2.33 -0.61
CA ILE A 40 -5.17 -3.75 -0.42
C ILE A 40 -3.75 -3.82 0.13
N GLU A 41 -3.59 -4.53 1.24
CA GLU A 41 -2.30 -4.83 1.87
C GLU A 41 -1.70 -6.09 1.24
N VAL A 42 -1.00 -5.93 0.12
CA VAL A 42 -0.45 -7.05 -0.67
C VAL A 42 0.49 -7.91 0.16
N ALA A 43 1.23 -7.31 1.09
CA ALA A 43 2.14 -8.01 2.00
C ALA A 43 1.45 -9.04 2.92
N LYS A 44 0.12 -8.98 3.07
CA LYS A 44 -0.69 -9.93 3.87
C LYS A 44 -1.36 -11.00 3.03
N LEU A 45 -1.31 -10.88 1.70
CA LEU A 45 -1.84 -11.88 0.80
C LEU A 45 -0.80 -12.98 0.55
N ASN A 46 -1.26 -14.13 0.04
CA ASN A 46 -0.36 -15.20 -0.41
C ASN A 46 0.22 -14.89 -1.80
N VAL A 47 0.86 -13.73 -1.90
CA VAL A 47 1.62 -13.26 -3.05
C VAL A 47 3.06 -13.31 -2.59
N ASN A 48 3.81 -14.34 -2.99
CA ASN A 48 5.18 -14.62 -2.53
C ASN A 48 6.21 -13.58 -3.04
N GLY A 49 5.97 -12.30 -2.77
CA GLY A 49 6.84 -11.18 -3.12
C GLY A 49 8.01 -10.99 -2.15
N CYS A 50 8.86 -10.02 -2.48
CA CYS A 50 10.01 -9.66 -1.65
C CYS A 50 9.57 -9.25 -0.23
N LYS A 51 10.18 -9.88 0.79
CA LYS A 51 9.91 -9.59 2.22
C LYS A 51 10.85 -8.53 2.82
N ALA A 52 11.67 -7.90 1.99
CA ALA A 52 12.71 -6.95 2.41
C ALA A 52 13.63 -7.51 3.53
N CYS A 53 13.92 -8.82 3.51
CA CYS A 53 14.82 -9.47 4.45
C CYS A 53 16.30 -9.19 4.15
N ILE A 54 16.60 -8.48 3.06
CA ILE A 54 17.95 -8.12 2.60
C ILE A 54 18.82 -9.31 2.15
N MET A 55 18.39 -10.55 2.39
CA MET A 55 19.11 -11.78 2.02
C MET A 55 19.45 -11.89 0.52
N CYS A 56 18.65 -11.29 -0.36
CA CYS A 56 18.91 -11.31 -1.81
C CYS A 56 20.12 -10.45 -2.22
N TRP A 57 20.55 -9.54 -1.34
CA TRP A 57 21.66 -8.61 -1.56
C TRP A 57 22.89 -8.98 -0.72
N THR A 58 22.75 -9.86 0.25
CA THR A 58 23.88 -10.48 0.93
C THR A 58 24.38 -11.62 0.05
N LYS A 59 25.61 -11.47 -0.47
CA LYS A 59 26.44 -12.64 -0.75
C LYS A 59 26.84 -13.20 0.62
N ASP A 60 26.79 -14.50 0.78
CA ASP A 60 27.46 -15.16 1.90
C ASP A 60 28.85 -14.55 2.17
#